data_AF-A0AA35VY76-F1
#
_entry.id   AF-A0AA35VY76-F1
#
_cell.length_a   1.000
_cell.length_b   1.000
_cell.length_c   1.000
_cell.angle_alpha   90.00
_cell.angle_beta   90.00
_cell.angle_gamma   90.00
#
_symmetry.space_group_name_H-M   'P 1'
#
loop_
_entity.id
_entity.type
_entity.pdbx_description
1 polymer ?
#
loop_
_entity_poly.entity_id
_entity_poly.type
_entity_poly.pdbx_seq_one_letter_code
_entity_poly.pdbx_strand_id
1 'polypeptide(L)'
;MRALRELFRNGMQNRDGSEMPNLRQLMEQLKNQRRQQLQQSNLDSVVDDLKERLENILKTEREGIQQRLEDAASQPEPEDAAGKEQQRSLNQLLRQRAERNLDRLDELPGDIGGQIQGLMDYDFMDPDAQQKFQELLDMLKSQMAQNISDQMRDQMQNMTPEQMEAMRQMMQDLNQMLRDRMEGRDPDFDGFMQKWGQMFGDNPPQSLDELMEQMQQQMSQMQSLMDSLSDGARQELEDALQSAMDPRLSDEMSEFASLMQSLLPPGDLSREYPFLGDDSMTLEQAMDAMRQMQSLDQLEQSLQQAMRTGNLDDVDPDQLAELLGEEARRAWEEL
;
A
#
# COMPACT_ATOMS: atom_id res chain seq x y z
N MET A 1 -33.98 25.30 -22.72
CA MET A 1 -33.75 24.42 -21.56
C MET A 1 -34.38 23.02 -21.68
N ARG A 2 -35.62 22.81 -22.18
CA ARG A 2 -36.18 21.44 -22.34
C ARG A 2 -35.62 20.65 -23.54
N ALA A 3 -35.35 21.30 -24.67
CA ALA A 3 -34.84 20.63 -25.89
C ALA A 3 -33.41 20.06 -25.74
N LEU A 4 -32.51 20.78 -25.04
CA LEU A 4 -31.17 20.28 -24.69
C LEU A 4 -31.25 19.02 -23.80
N ARG A 5 -32.19 19.00 -22.86
CA ARG A 5 -32.39 17.86 -21.94
C ARG A 5 -32.97 16.62 -22.62
N GLU A 6 -33.69 16.77 -23.73
CA GLU A 6 -34.16 15.66 -24.58
C GLU A 6 -33.09 15.15 -25.54
N LEU A 7 -32.22 16.04 -26.05
CA LEU A 7 -31.06 15.68 -26.89
C LEU A 7 -30.05 14.79 -26.14
N PHE A 8 -29.67 15.16 -24.90
CA PHE A 8 -28.80 14.32 -24.06
C PHE A 8 -29.47 13.00 -23.63
N ARG A 9 -30.80 12.91 -23.70
CA ARG A 9 -31.58 11.74 -23.28
C ARG A 9 -31.79 10.73 -24.41
N ASN A 10 -31.74 11.16 -25.67
CA ASN A 10 -31.99 10.30 -26.83
C ASN A 10 -30.77 10.16 -27.76
N GLY A 11 -29.65 10.84 -27.48
CA GLY A 11 -28.44 10.85 -28.30
C GLY A 11 -28.45 11.98 -29.34
N MET A 12 -27.29 12.57 -29.62
CA MET A 12 -27.11 13.45 -30.77
C MET A 12 -26.81 12.61 -32.01
N GLN A 13 -27.49 12.91 -33.12
CA GLN A 13 -27.17 12.35 -34.43
C GLN A 13 -26.12 13.22 -35.09
N ASN A 14 -24.99 12.63 -35.49
CA ASN A 14 -23.97 13.32 -36.28
C ASN A 14 -24.51 13.67 -37.68
N ARG A 15 -23.83 14.59 -38.39
CA ARG A 15 -24.23 15.03 -39.76
C ARG A 15 -24.31 13.88 -40.78
N ASP A 16 -23.69 12.74 -40.46
CA ASP A 16 -23.69 11.50 -41.25
C ASP A 16 -24.75 10.46 -40.82
N GLY A 17 -25.62 10.78 -39.85
CA GLY A 17 -26.71 9.89 -39.41
C GLY A 17 -26.29 8.76 -38.46
N SER A 18 -25.01 8.67 -38.09
CA SER A 18 -24.50 7.80 -37.03
C SER A 18 -24.95 8.32 -35.65
N GLU A 19 -25.45 7.42 -34.79
CA GLU A 19 -25.67 7.72 -33.38
C GLU A 19 -24.31 7.96 -32.71
N MET A 20 -24.08 9.17 -32.19
CA MET A 20 -22.92 9.42 -31.34
C MET A 20 -23.03 8.54 -30.08
N PRO A 21 -21.91 8.05 -29.52
CA PRO A 21 -21.96 7.37 -28.24
C PRO A 21 -22.49 8.32 -27.19
N ASN A 22 -23.69 8.03 -26.69
CA ASN A 22 -24.29 8.92 -25.72
C ASN A 22 -23.56 8.77 -24.37
N LEU A 23 -23.62 9.80 -23.53
CA LEU A 23 -23.07 9.75 -22.16
C LEU A 23 -23.54 8.53 -21.36
N ARG A 24 -24.67 7.91 -21.73
CA ARG A 24 -25.17 6.69 -21.10
C ARG A 24 -24.39 5.44 -21.52
N GLN A 25 -23.92 5.37 -22.76
CA GLN A 25 -23.08 4.28 -23.25
C GLN A 25 -21.72 4.32 -22.54
N LEU A 26 -21.11 5.49 -22.40
CA LEU A 26 -19.89 5.66 -21.58
C LEU A 26 -20.13 5.23 -20.13
N MET A 27 -21.26 5.65 -19.54
CA MET A 27 -21.67 5.20 -18.19
C MET A 27 -21.91 3.69 -18.09
N GLU A 28 -22.45 3.07 -19.14
CA GLU A 28 -22.69 1.62 -19.19
C GLU A 28 -21.37 0.86 -19.32
N GLN A 29 -20.45 1.33 -20.16
CA GLN A 29 -19.09 0.81 -20.28
C GLN A 29 -18.35 0.91 -18.94
N LEU A 30 -18.41 2.06 -18.26
CA LEU A 30 -17.81 2.25 -16.94
C LEU A 30 -18.35 1.26 -15.90
N LYS A 31 -19.68 1.06 -15.87
CA LYS A 31 -20.30 0.08 -14.98
C LYS A 31 -19.90 -1.35 -15.29
N ASN A 32 -19.75 -1.68 -16.58
CA ASN A 32 -19.29 -3.00 -17.00
C ASN A 32 -17.82 -3.22 -16.62
N GLN A 33 -16.96 -2.21 -16.81
CA GLN A 33 -15.56 -2.23 -16.42
C GLN A 33 -15.41 -2.44 -14.91
N ARG A 34 -16.14 -1.67 -14.09
CA ARG A 34 -16.15 -1.84 -12.62
C ARG A 34 -16.57 -3.27 -12.24
N ARG A 35 -17.66 -3.77 -12.83
CA ARG A 35 -18.15 -5.13 -12.54
C ARG A 35 -17.13 -6.20 -12.91
N GLN A 36 -16.49 -6.06 -14.07
CA GLN A 36 -15.48 -7.01 -14.52
C GLN A 36 -14.31 -7.06 -13.54
N GLN A 37 -13.80 -5.90 -13.11
CA GLN A 37 -12.69 -5.85 -12.16
C GLN A 37 -13.05 -6.55 -10.84
N LEU A 38 -14.22 -6.21 -10.27
CA LEU A 38 -14.69 -6.80 -9.00
C LEU A 38 -14.95 -8.32 -9.11
N GLN A 39 -15.28 -8.83 -10.30
CA GLN A 39 -15.58 -10.25 -10.51
C GLN A 39 -14.34 -11.11 -10.82
N GLN A 40 -13.23 -10.49 -11.20
CA GLN A 40 -11.99 -11.22 -11.54
C GLN A 40 -11.06 -11.28 -10.34
N SER A 41 -10.91 -10.15 -9.66
CA SER A 41 -9.95 -9.95 -8.59
C SER A 41 -10.45 -10.46 -7.23
N ASN A 42 -9.57 -11.14 -6.48
CA ASN A 42 -9.74 -11.47 -5.08
C ASN A 42 -8.75 -10.69 -4.20
N LEU A 43 -9.23 -9.79 -3.36
CA LEU A 43 -8.34 -9.02 -2.46
C LEU A 43 -7.82 -9.83 -1.27
N ASP A 44 -8.55 -10.85 -0.80
CA ASP A 44 -8.10 -11.66 0.34
C ASP A 44 -6.80 -12.42 0.02
N SER A 45 -6.57 -12.72 -1.26
CA SER A 45 -5.38 -13.42 -1.75
C SER A 45 -4.06 -12.65 -1.52
N VAL A 46 -4.13 -11.35 -1.24
CA VAL A 46 -2.97 -10.53 -0.86
C VAL A 46 -2.34 -11.08 0.42
N VAL A 47 -3.17 -11.48 1.38
CA VAL A 47 -2.72 -12.06 2.65
C VAL A 47 -2.17 -13.46 2.43
N ASP A 48 -2.76 -14.22 1.50
CA ASP A 48 -2.26 -15.54 1.13
C ASP A 48 -0.86 -15.46 0.49
N ASP A 49 -0.59 -14.47 -0.38
CA ASP A 49 0.75 -14.22 -0.95
C ASP A 49 1.77 -13.88 0.15
N LEU A 50 1.39 -13.05 1.14
CA LEU A 50 2.25 -12.75 2.29
C LEU A 50 2.57 -14.01 3.11
N LYS A 51 1.56 -14.84 3.38
CA LYS A 51 1.73 -16.13 4.08
C LYS A 51 2.67 -17.04 3.32
N GLU A 52 2.46 -17.21 2.02
CA GLU A 52 3.31 -18.06 1.18
C GLU A 52 4.77 -17.58 1.17
N ARG A 53 5.01 -16.27 1.06
CA ARG A 53 6.37 -15.70 1.13
C ARG A 53 7.04 -16.01 2.46
N LEU A 54 6.31 -15.85 3.55
CA LEU A 54 6.81 -16.07 4.90
C LEU A 54 7.10 -17.54 5.17
N GLU A 55 6.20 -18.44 4.76
CA GLU A 55 6.43 -19.89 4.80
C GLU A 55 7.68 -20.28 4.00
N ASN A 56 7.88 -19.69 2.82
CA ASN A 56 9.07 -19.93 2.01
C ASN A 56 10.36 -19.46 2.69
N ILE A 57 10.33 -18.32 3.39
CA ILE A 57 11.47 -17.83 4.21
C ILE A 57 11.79 -18.83 5.32
N LEU A 58 10.77 -19.20 6.11
CA LEU A 58 10.93 -20.14 7.23
C LEU A 58 11.45 -21.50 6.77
N LYS A 59 10.92 -22.00 5.65
CA LYS A 59 11.38 -23.25 5.03
C LYS A 59 12.84 -23.15 4.59
N THR A 60 13.21 -22.08 3.91
CA THR A 60 14.59 -21.86 3.43
C THR A 60 15.57 -21.79 4.60
N GLU A 61 15.21 -21.10 5.69
CA GLU A 61 16.05 -21.05 6.90
C GLU A 61 16.20 -22.44 7.53
N ARG A 62 15.12 -23.20 7.70
CA ARG A 62 15.17 -24.56 8.27
C ARG A 62 16.04 -25.50 7.44
N GLU A 63 15.89 -25.47 6.12
CA GLU A 63 16.70 -26.24 5.18
C GLU A 63 18.18 -25.80 5.25
N GLY A 64 18.45 -24.50 5.29
CA GLY A 64 19.80 -23.93 5.38
C GLY A 64 20.51 -24.20 6.72
N ILE A 65 19.77 -24.27 7.82
CA ILE A 65 20.29 -24.74 9.12
C ILE A 65 20.68 -26.21 9.03
N GLN A 66 19.80 -27.06 8.49
CA GLN A 66 20.06 -28.50 8.35
C GLN A 66 21.28 -28.76 7.47
N GLN A 67 21.36 -28.11 6.30
CA GLN A 67 22.48 -28.26 5.38
C GLN A 67 23.82 -27.90 6.04
N ARG A 68 23.86 -26.82 6.82
CA ARG A 68 25.06 -26.44 7.58
C ARG A 68 25.50 -27.46 8.61
N LEU A 69 24.55 -28.08 9.31
CA LEU A 69 24.84 -29.12 10.28
C LEU A 69 25.41 -30.38 9.60
N GLU A 70 24.88 -30.72 8.44
CA GLU A 70 25.34 -31.84 7.61
C GLU A 70 26.74 -31.58 7.02
N ASP A 71 26.98 -30.37 6.51
CA ASP A 71 28.28 -29.93 5.99
C ASP A 71 29.35 -29.99 7.09
N ALA A 72 29.05 -29.46 8.28
CA ALA A 72 29.96 -29.48 9.43
C ALA A 72 30.26 -30.91 9.92
N ALA A 73 29.30 -31.84 9.79
CA ALA A 73 29.48 -33.25 10.13
C ALA A 73 30.30 -34.02 9.07
N SER A 74 30.27 -33.55 7.82
CA SER A 74 30.95 -34.18 6.69
C SER A 74 32.36 -33.64 6.44
N GLN A 75 32.78 -32.59 7.15
CA GLN A 75 34.14 -32.06 7.04
C GLN A 75 35.18 -33.10 7.46
N PRO A 76 36.29 -33.24 6.70
CA PRO A 76 37.37 -34.14 7.05
C PRO A 76 37.97 -33.76 8.42
N GLU A 77 38.21 -34.76 9.28
CA GLU A 77 38.86 -34.54 10.57
C GLU A 77 40.33 -34.10 10.36
N PRO A 78 40.80 -33.04 11.05
CA PRO A 78 42.21 -32.66 11.08
C PRO A 78 43.11 -33.80 11.51
N GLU A 79 44.33 -33.88 10.99
CA GLU A 79 45.27 -34.95 11.34
C GLU A 79 45.84 -34.77 12.76
N ASP A 80 46.06 -33.52 13.18
CA ASP A 80 46.63 -33.18 14.49
C ASP A 80 45.57 -33.05 15.60
N ALA A 81 45.98 -33.36 16.83
CA ALA A 81 45.08 -33.39 17.99
C ALA A 81 44.49 -32.00 18.32
N ALA A 82 45.25 -30.92 18.12
CA ALA A 82 44.80 -29.56 18.39
C ALA A 82 43.69 -29.14 17.42
N GLY A 83 43.85 -29.44 16.13
CA GLY A 83 42.83 -29.23 15.10
C GLY A 83 41.53 -29.99 15.38
N LYS A 84 41.63 -31.25 15.83
CA LYS A 84 40.45 -32.07 16.21
C LYS A 84 39.67 -31.47 17.37
N GLU A 85 40.35 -31.01 18.42
CA GLU A 85 39.70 -30.35 19.56
C GLU A 85 39.02 -29.04 19.14
N GLN A 86 39.70 -28.24 18.32
CA GLN A 86 39.17 -26.98 17.81
C GLN A 86 37.94 -27.20 16.92
N GLN A 87 37.98 -28.16 15.99
CA GLN A 87 36.85 -28.48 15.12
C GLN A 87 35.64 -28.99 15.92
N ARG A 88 35.87 -29.85 16.92
CA ARG A 88 34.79 -30.31 17.82
C ARG A 88 34.13 -29.17 18.57
N SER A 89 34.92 -28.22 19.08
CA SER A 89 34.39 -27.02 19.75
C SER A 89 33.56 -26.16 18.80
N LEU A 90 34.03 -25.93 17.57
CA LEU A 90 33.29 -25.17 16.55
C LEU A 90 31.98 -25.86 16.17
N ASN A 91 32.02 -27.16 15.92
CA ASN A 91 30.83 -27.95 15.58
C ASN A 91 29.81 -27.98 16.73
N GLN A 92 30.28 -27.98 17.99
CA GLN A 92 29.40 -27.89 19.15
C GLN A 92 28.71 -26.52 19.24
N LEU A 93 29.45 -25.42 19.02
CA LEU A 93 28.87 -24.08 18.99
C LEU A 93 27.85 -23.92 17.85
N LEU A 94 28.17 -24.46 16.66
CA LEU A 94 27.25 -24.45 15.52
C LEU A 94 25.95 -25.20 15.85
N ARG A 95 26.05 -26.39 16.45
CA ARG A 95 24.87 -27.18 16.89
C ARG A 95 24.02 -26.43 17.91
N GLN A 96 24.66 -25.80 18.90
CA GLN A 96 23.94 -25.01 19.90
C GLN A 96 23.23 -23.78 19.29
N ARG A 97 23.86 -23.13 18.30
CA ARG A 97 23.22 -22.03 17.56
C ARG A 97 22.05 -22.53 16.73
N ALA A 98 22.23 -23.63 15.99
CA ALA A 98 21.19 -24.23 15.17
C ALA A 98 19.98 -24.67 16.00
N GLU A 99 20.19 -25.33 17.13
CA GLU A 99 19.13 -25.77 18.04
C GLU A 99 18.32 -24.56 18.56
N ARG A 100 19.01 -23.53 19.06
CA ARG A 100 18.37 -22.28 19.49
C ARG A 100 17.58 -21.61 18.38
N ASN A 101 18.13 -21.59 17.16
CA ASN A 101 17.48 -21.00 16.01
C ASN A 101 16.21 -21.78 15.62
N LEU A 102 16.27 -23.12 15.59
CA LEU A 102 15.11 -23.97 15.34
C LEU A 102 14.03 -23.79 16.42
N ASP A 103 14.42 -23.78 17.70
CA ASP A 103 13.50 -23.52 18.81
C ASP A 103 12.79 -22.17 18.64
N ARG A 104 13.53 -21.13 18.28
CA ARG A 104 12.96 -19.80 17.99
C ARG A 104 11.97 -19.82 16.83
N LEU A 105 12.28 -20.56 15.75
CA LEU A 105 11.37 -20.69 14.60
C LEU A 105 10.10 -21.50 14.95
N ASP A 106 10.19 -22.44 15.89
CA ASP A 106 9.05 -23.22 16.38
C ASP A 106 8.18 -22.42 17.37
N GLU A 107 8.78 -21.46 18.08
CA GLU A 107 8.11 -20.56 19.03
C GLU A 107 7.47 -19.32 18.37
N LEU A 108 7.64 -19.14 17.06
CA LEU A 108 7.05 -18.00 16.35
C LEU A 108 5.51 -18.00 16.48
N PRO A 109 4.87 -16.82 16.60
CA PRO A 109 3.43 -16.70 16.57
C PRO A 109 2.80 -17.30 15.29
N GLY A 110 1.50 -17.59 15.34
CA GLY A 110 0.78 -18.16 14.19
C GLY A 110 0.31 -17.14 13.15
N ASP A 111 0.26 -15.87 13.54
CA ASP A 111 -0.13 -14.72 12.72
C ASP A 111 1.07 -14.10 11.99
N ILE A 112 0.80 -13.44 10.84
CA ILE A 112 1.84 -12.87 9.98
C ILE A 112 2.64 -11.79 10.73
N GLY A 113 1.94 -10.89 11.43
CA GLY A 113 2.56 -9.78 12.15
C GLY A 113 3.58 -10.25 13.19
N GLY A 114 3.19 -11.22 14.03
CA GLY A 114 4.06 -11.79 15.05
C GLY A 114 5.25 -12.55 14.47
N GLN A 115 5.07 -13.24 13.34
CA GLN A 115 6.16 -13.89 12.63
C GLN A 115 7.17 -12.88 12.06
N ILE A 116 6.69 -11.81 11.42
CA ILE A 116 7.57 -10.72 10.95
C ILE A 116 8.35 -10.13 12.12
N GLN A 117 7.67 -9.82 13.22
CA GLN A 117 8.31 -9.27 14.42
C GLN A 117 9.38 -10.21 14.99
N GLY A 118 9.08 -11.50 15.09
CA GLY A 118 10.03 -12.50 15.57
C GLY A 118 11.25 -12.63 14.66
N LEU A 119 11.07 -12.46 13.34
CA LEU A 119 12.14 -12.52 12.35
C LEU A 119 12.99 -11.23 12.25
N MET A 120 12.49 -10.08 12.68
CA MET A 120 13.26 -8.82 12.66
C MET A 120 14.54 -8.89 13.50
N ASP A 121 14.45 -9.49 14.69
CA ASP A 121 15.59 -9.69 15.61
C ASP A 121 16.22 -11.09 15.48
N TYR A 122 15.83 -11.83 14.44
CA TYR A 122 16.29 -13.19 14.21
C TYR A 122 17.64 -13.21 13.48
N ASP A 123 18.59 -13.95 14.06
CA ASP A 123 19.93 -14.12 13.52
C ASP A 123 19.95 -15.29 12.54
N PHE A 124 19.57 -15.02 11.29
CA PHE A 124 19.52 -16.00 10.21
C PHE A 124 20.84 -16.75 10.08
N MET A 125 20.75 -18.07 10.00
CA MET A 125 21.86 -18.86 9.52
C MET A 125 21.89 -18.73 8.00
N ASP A 126 20.77 -18.89 7.31
CA ASP A 126 20.68 -18.91 5.85
C ASP A 126 20.72 -17.53 5.18
N PRO A 127 21.73 -17.24 4.33
CA PRO A 127 21.82 -15.95 3.65
C PRO A 127 20.68 -15.77 2.63
N ASP A 128 20.19 -16.85 2.01
CA ASP A 128 19.08 -16.76 1.06
C ASP A 128 17.77 -16.50 1.81
N ALA A 129 17.57 -17.11 2.99
CA ALA A 129 16.43 -16.81 3.85
C ALA A 129 16.45 -15.36 4.35
N GLN A 130 17.62 -14.87 4.77
CA GLN A 130 17.81 -13.48 5.20
C GLN A 130 17.48 -12.50 4.06
N GLN A 131 17.95 -12.79 2.85
CA GLN A 131 17.66 -11.96 1.68
C GLN A 131 16.16 -11.93 1.38
N LYS A 132 15.49 -13.09 1.35
CA LYS A 132 14.04 -13.18 1.13
C LYS A 132 13.24 -12.40 2.18
N PHE A 133 13.67 -12.44 3.43
CA PHE A 133 13.04 -11.67 4.50
C PHE A 133 13.25 -10.16 4.31
N GLN A 134 14.45 -9.74 3.91
CA GLN A 134 14.71 -8.33 3.59
C GLN A 134 13.84 -7.87 2.41
N GLU A 135 13.71 -8.67 1.35
CA GLU A 135 12.83 -8.39 0.21
C GLU A 135 11.36 -8.24 0.62
N LEU A 136 10.88 -9.09 1.55
CA LEU A 136 9.54 -8.98 2.12
C LEU A 136 9.35 -7.65 2.86
N LEU A 137 10.29 -7.28 3.72
CA LEU A 137 10.26 -6.01 4.45
C LEU A 137 10.31 -4.81 3.50
N ASP A 138 11.18 -4.86 2.50
CA ASP A 138 11.34 -3.79 1.53
C ASP A 138 10.08 -3.61 0.69
N MET A 139 9.40 -4.70 0.32
CA MET A 139 8.11 -4.65 -0.39
C MET A 139 7.02 -4.00 0.48
N LEU A 140 6.89 -4.41 1.75
CA LEU A 140 5.92 -3.81 2.68
C LEU A 140 6.18 -2.31 2.88
N LYS A 141 7.44 -1.91 3.03
CA LYS A 141 7.86 -0.50 3.14
C LYS A 141 7.63 0.29 1.86
N SER A 142 8.02 -0.29 0.72
CA SER A 142 7.87 0.31 -0.61
C SER A 142 6.41 0.59 -0.93
N GLN A 143 5.50 -0.30 -0.54
CA GLN A 143 4.08 -0.11 -0.81
C GLN A 143 3.49 1.12 -0.10
N MET A 144 3.97 1.43 1.11
CA MET A 144 3.57 2.65 1.83
C MET A 144 4.11 3.93 1.15
N ALA A 145 5.15 3.81 0.32
CA ALA A 145 5.88 4.93 -0.29
C ALA A 145 5.43 5.33 -1.70
N GLN A 146 4.63 4.53 -2.39
CA GLN A 146 4.35 4.66 -3.84
C GLN A 146 3.65 5.97 -4.26
N ASN A 147 3.10 6.75 -3.33
CA ASN A 147 2.49 8.05 -3.64
C ASN A 147 3.50 9.21 -3.68
N ILE A 148 4.79 8.95 -3.49
CA ILE A 148 5.83 9.98 -3.55
C ILE A 148 6.62 9.84 -4.86
N SER A 149 6.77 10.95 -5.59
CA SER A 149 7.44 11.10 -6.90
C SER A 149 8.58 10.10 -7.16
N ASP A 150 8.71 9.63 -8.41
CA ASP A 150 9.75 8.70 -8.89
C ASP A 150 11.19 9.07 -8.42
N GLN A 151 11.43 10.35 -8.12
CA GLN A 151 12.70 10.88 -7.64
C GLN A 151 13.03 10.51 -6.17
N MET A 152 12.05 10.15 -5.36
CA MET A 152 12.24 9.73 -3.96
C MET A 152 12.45 8.21 -3.82
N ARG A 153 12.08 7.41 -4.82
CA ARG A 153 12.30 5.95 -4.89
C ARG A 153 13.78 5.57 -4.71
N ASP A 154 14.68 6.37 -5.27
CA ASP A 154 16.14 6.19 -5.15
C ASP A 154 16.67 6.61 -3.76
N GLN A 155 16.00 7.53 -3.06
CA GLN A 155 16.37 7.94 -1.70
C GLN A 155 15.80 6.99 -0.64
N MET A 156 14.63 6.40 -0.88
CA MET A 156 13.92 5.51 0.04
C MET A 156 14.54 4.11 0.15
N GLN A 157 15.18 3.61 -0.92
CA GLN A 157 15.95 2.35 -0.86
C GLN A 157 17.11 2.41 0.16
N ASN A 158 17.46 3.61 0.65
CA ASN A 158 18.49 3.82 1.66
C ASN A 158 17.98 4.70 2.81
N MET A 159 16.77 4.44 3.33
CA MET A 159 16.31 5.13 4.54
C MET A 159 17.29 4.90 5.68
N THR A 160 17.99 5.97 6.08
CA THR A 160 18.92 5.92 7.21
C THR A 160 18.16 6.08 8.53
N PRO A 161 18.70 5.61 9.66
CA PRO A 161 18.11 5.86 10.99
C PRO A 161 17.80 7.35 11.24
N GLU A 162 18.60 8.25 10.68
CA GLU A 162 18.39 9.70 10.76
C GLU A 162 17.16 10.17 9.97
N GLN A 163 16.84 9.53 8.84
CA GLN A 163 15.65 9.85 8.06
C GLN A 163 14.37 9.36 8.77
N MET A 164 14.42 8.19 9.42
CA MET A 164 13.31 7.71 10.25
C MET A 164 13.03 8.64 11.43
N GLU A 165 14.09 9.15 12.06
CA GLU A 165 13.99 10.14 13.13
C GLU A 165 13.34 11.44 12.64
N ALA A 166 13.76 11.92 11.46
CA ALA A 166 13.18 13.10 10.82
C ALA A 166 11.69 12.92 10.50
N MET A 167 11.29 11.76 9.99
CA MET A 167 9.88 11.44 9.71
C MET A 167 9.03 11.44 10.98
N ARG A 168 9.54 10.85 12.07
CA ARG A 168 8.84 10.90 13.37
C ARG A 168 8.67 12.33 13.86
N GLN A 169 9.72 13.14 13.78
CA GLN A 169 9.65 14.54 14.22
C GLN A 169 8.72 15.38 13.33
N MET A 170 8.63 15.09 12.03
CA MET A 170 7.63 15.70 11.15
C MET A 170 6.21 15.35 11.61
N MET A 171 5.93 14.07 11.89
CA MET A 171 4.62 13.65 12.39
C MET A 171 4.26 14.33 13.71
N GLN A 172 5.23 14.48 14.61
CA GLN A 172 5.03 15.20 15.87
C GLN A 172 4.70 16.69 15.63
N ASP A 173 5.43 17.37 14.73
CA ASP A 173 5.16 18.76 14.36
C ASP A 173 3.77 18.90 13.69
N LEU A 174 3.36 17.93 12.88
CA LEU A 174 2.02 17.87 12.26
C LEU A 174 0.92 17.69 13.31
N ASN A 175 1.09 16.75 14.24
CA ASN A 175 0.18 16.52 15.36
C ASN A 175 -0.01 17.79 16.19
N GLN A 176 1.07 18.53 16.44
CA GLN A 176 1.01 19.81 17.13
C GLN A 176 0.17 20.84 16.36
N MET A 177 0.35 20.97 15.03
CA MET A 177 -0.48 21.88 14.22
C MET A 177 -1.97 21.52 14.25
N LEU A 178 -2.30 20.22 14.21
CA LEU A 178 -3.69 19.76 14.30
C LEU A 178 -4.30 20.07 15.67
N ARG A 179 -3.53 19.90 16.76
CA ARG A 179 -3.95 20.29 18.11
C ARG A 179 -4.22 21.78 18.22
N ASP A 180 -3.31 22.61 17.72
CA ASP A 180 -3.49 24.06 17.73
C ASP A 180 -4.78 24.46 16.99
N ARG A 181 -5.06 23.84 15.83
CA ARG A 181 -6.30 24.05 15.09
C ARG A 181 -7.55 23.65 15.89
N MET A 182 -7.54 22.50 16.56
CA MET A 182 -8.66 22.05 17.41
C MET A 182 -8.91 23.01 18.57
N GLU A 183 -7.85 23.60 19.12
CA GLU A 183 -7.93 24.59 20.20
C GLU A 183 -8.31 26.00 19.70
N GLY A 184 -8.52 26.18 18.40
CA GLY A 184 -8.83 27.47 17.77
C GLY A 184 -7.64 28.42 17.72
N ARG A 185 -6.42 27.91 17.84
CA ARG A 185 -5.16 28.64 17.63
C ARG A 185 -4.74 28.57 16.17
N ASP A 186 -3.91 29.51 15.75
CA ASP A 186 -3.35 29.56 14.41
C ASP A 186 -2.13 28.63 14.30
N PRO A 187 -2.17 27.56 13.50
CA PRO A 187 -1.05 26.63 13.35
C PRO A 187 0.11 27.24 12.56
N ASP A 188 1.36 26.98 12.99
CA ASP A 188 2.58 27.48 12.32
C ASP A 188 2.97 26.65 11.09
N PHE A 189 2.17 26.77 10.02
CA PHE A 189 2.42 26.06 8.76
C PHE A 189 3.69 26.54 8.05
N ASP A 190 4.00 27.84 8.11
CA ASP A 190 5.22 28.41 7.52
C ASP A 190 6.48 27.81 8.18
N GLY A 191 6.48 27.71 9.51
CA GLY A 191 7.56 27.06 10.26
C GLY A 191 7.67 25.56 9.96
N PHE A 192 6.54 24.87 9.79
CA PHE A 192 6.51 23.47 9.35
C PHE A 192 7.16 23.31 7.98
N MET A 193 6.78 24.12 6.99
CA MET A 193 7.32 24.07 5.64
C MET A 193 8.79 24.49 5.57
N GLN A 194 9.24 25.42 6.42
CA GLN A 194 10.65 25.78 6.51
C GLN A 194 11.53 24.61 6.97
N LYS A 195 11.02 23.77 7.89
CA LYS A 195 11.72 22.59 8.40
C LYS A 195 11.61 21.39 7.47
N TRP A 196 10.41 21.13 6.95
CA TRP A 196 10.04 19.85 6.34
C TRP A 196 9.73 19.94 4.84
N GLY A 197 9.68 21.14 4.25
CA GLY A 197 9.31 21.33 2.85
C GLY A 197 10.16 20.54 1.84
N GLN A 198 11.42 20.24 2.18
CA GLN A 198 12.29 19.42 1.34
C GLN A 198 11.81 17.97 1.18
N MET A 199 11.04 17.44 2.14
CA MET A 199 10.50 16.08 2.07
C MET A 199 9.29 15.96 1.13
N PHE A 200 8.63 17.07 0.79
CA PHE A 200 7.46 17.06 -0.11
C PHE A 200 7.82 17.17 -1.60
N GLY A 201 9.10 17.32 -1.94
CA GLY A 201 9.57 17.34 -3.33
C GLY A 201 9.06 18.54 -4.13
N ASP A 202 8.73 18.31 -5.40
CA ASP A 202 8.37 19.37 -6.36
C ASP A 202 6.95 19.93 -6.20
N ASN A 203 6.07 19.24 -5.47
CA ASN A 203 4.70 19.67 -5.25
C ASN A 203 4.33 19.71 -3.76
N PRO A 204 4.96 20.62 -2.99
CA PRO A 204 4.62 20.80 -1.58
C PRO A 204 3.22 21.43 -1.40
N PRO A 205 2.50 21.06 -0.33
CA PRO A 205 1.25 21.72 0.01
C PRO A 205 1.49 23.21 0.30
N GLN A 206 0.55 24.06 -0.14
CA GLN A 206 0.62 25.51 0.05
C GLN A 206 -0.05 25.97 1.34
N SER A 207 -0.82 25.09 1.98
CA SER A 207 -1.50 25.37 3.25
C SER A 207 -1.70 24.10 4.07
N LEU A 208 -1.98 24.28 5.37
CA LEU A 208 -2.38 23.16 6.24
C LEU A 208 -3.66 22.48 5.73
N ASP A 209 -4.60 23.24 5.16
CA ASP A 209 -5.83 22.68 4.58
C ASP A 209 -5.53 21.74 3.41
N GLU A 210 -4.66 22.15 2.50
CA GLU A 210 -4.23 21.33 1.37
C GLU A 210 -3.45 20.09 1.83
N LEU A 211 -2.57 20.23 2.82
CA LEU A 211 -1.88 19.09 3.44
C LEU A 211 -2.87 18.10 4.05
N MET A 212 -3.86 18.58 4.80
CA MET A 212 -4.90 17.71 5.38
C MET A 212 -5.77 17.04 4.32
N GLU A 213 -6.09 17.71 3.22
CA GLU A 213 -6.85 17.14 2.11
C GLU A 213 -6.07 16.01 1.43
N GLN A 214 -4.78 16.21 1.15
CA GLN A 214 -3.91 15.17 0.61
C GLN A 214 -3.82 13.96 1.55
N MET A 215 -3.62 14.20 2.86
CA MET A 215 -3.56 13.14 3.86
C MET A 215 -4.89 12.40 4.01
N GLN A 216 -6.02 13.12 3.96
CA GLN A 216 -7.35 12.53 3.98
C GLN A 216 -7.57 11.60 2.79
N GLN A 217 -7.18 12.02 1.59
CA GLN A 217 -7.29 11.20 0.38
C GLN A 217 -6.42 9.93 0.48
N GLN A 218 -5.23 10.03 1.07
CA GLN A 218 -4.37 8.87 1.28
C GLN A 218 -4.95 7.90 2.32
N MET A 219 -5.48 8.42 3.43
CA MET A 219 -6.13 7.59 4.45
C MET A 219 -7.41 6.93 3.93
N SER A 220 -8.24 7.63 3.15
CA SER A 220 -9.46 7.05 2.60
C SER A 220 -9.16 5.93 1.59
N GLN A 221 -8.05 6.01 0.85
CA GLN A 221 -7.56 4.94 0.00
C GLN A 221 -7.20 3.69 0.83
N MET A 222 -6.39 3.87 1.88
CA MET A 222 -6.00 2.76 2.76
C MET A 222 -7.22 2.16 3.47
N GLN A 223 -8.12 3.01 3.98
CA GLN A 223 -9.33 2.55 4.64
C GLN A 223 -10.24 1.79 3.67
N SER A 224 -10.37 2.24 2.42
CA SER A 224 -11.16 1.54 1.40
C SER A 224 -10.55 0.16 1.07
N LEU A 225 -9.22 0.03 1.06
CA LEU A 225 -8.56 -1.27 0.92
C LEU A 225 -8.85 -2.18 2.11
N MET A 226 -8.69 -1.66 3.33
CA MET A 226 -8.98 -2.44 4.54
C MET A 226 -10.44 -2.86 4.57
N ASP A 227 -11.35 -1.95 4.22
CA ASP A 227 -12.79 -2.20 4.19
C ASP A 227 -13.21 -3.21 3.12
N SER A 228 -12.46 -3.32 2.02
CA SER A 228 -12.71 -4.30 0.96
C SER A 228 -12.09 -5.68 1.20
N LEU A 229 -11.22 -5.82 2.21
CA LEU A 229 -10.72 -7.11 2.71
C LEU A 229 -11.70 -7.74 3.70
N SER A 230 -11.73 -9.08 3.72
CA SER A 230 -12.44 -9.83 4.76
C SER A 230 -11.87 -9.54 6.16
N ASP A 231 -12.68 -9.70 7.22
CA ASP A 231 -12.25 -9.39 8.60
C ASP A 231 -10.92 -10.08 8.99
N GLY A 232 -10.74 -11.33 8.57
CA GLY A 232 -9.51 -12.09 8.85
C GLY A 232 -8.32 -11.58 8.05
N ALA A 233 -8.49 -11.29 6.76
CA ALA A 233 -7.43 -10.76 5.90
C ALA A 233 -7.02 -9.34 6.33
N ARG A 234 -8.00 -8.50 6.68
CA ARG A 234 -7.77 -7.16 7.21
C ARG A 234 -6.90 -7.20 8.45
N GLN A 235 -7.25 -8.01 9.44
CA GLN A 235 -6.49 -8.11 10.68
C GLN A 235 -5.05 -8.58 10.43
N GLU A 236 -4.86 -9.60 9.60
CA GLU A 236 -3.53 -10.12 9.27
C GLU A 236 -2.66 -9.08 8.53
N LEU A 237 -3.26 -8.30 7.62
CA LEU A 237 -2.56 -7.22 6.93
C LEU A 237 -2.21 -6.06 7.88
N GLU A 238 -3.15 -5.67 8.76
CA GLU A 238 -2.91 -4.65 9.78
C GLU A 238 -1.76 -5.06 10.71
N ASP A 239 -1.77 -6.30 11.21
CA ASP A 239 -0.73 -6.85 12.07
C ASP A 239 0.63 -6.87 11.34
N ALA A 240 0.66 -7.27 10.07
CA ALA A 240 1.88 -7.27 9.25
C ALA A 240 2.46 -5.86 9.05
N LEU A 241 1.61 -4.88 8.71
CA LEU A 241 2.02 -3.49 8.53
C LEU A 241 2.50 -2.86 9.84
N GLN A 242 1.80 -3.12 10.94
CA GLN A 242 2.17 -2.62 12.27
C GLN A 242 3.53 -3.18 12.71
N SER A 243 3.77 -4.47 12.48
CA SER A 243 5.05 -5.12 12.81
C SER A 243 6.22 -4.59 11.99
N ALA A 244 6.01 -4.20 10.74
CA ALA A 244 7.06 -3.64 9.89
C ALA A 244 7.43 -2.18 10.25
N MET A 245 6.62 -1.50 11.07
CA MET A 245 6.75 -0.09 11.40
C MET A 245 7.49 0.15 12.74
N ASP A 246 8.19 1.28 12.89
CA ASP A 246 8.82 1.69 14.17
C ASP A 246 7.72 1.98 15.23
N PRO A 247 7.82 1.42 16.46
CA PRO A 247 6.79 1.62 17.50
C PRO A 247 6.53 3.08 17.85
N ARG A 248 7.57 3.93 17.86
CA ARG A 248 7.42 5.35 18.19
C ARG A 248 6.74 6.13 17.08
N LEU A 249 6.93 5.71 15.83
CA LEU A 249 6.19 6.26 14.70
C LEU A 249 4.72 5.84 14.76
N SER A 250 4.46 4.58 15.15
CA SER A 250 3.10 4.06 15.35
C SER A 250 2.30 4.88 16.36
N ASP A 251 2.93 5.28 17.46
CA ASP A 251 2.32 6.17 18.47
C ASP A 251 1.90 7.51 17.86
N GLU A 252 2.78 8.15 17.09
CA GLU A 252 2.50 9.44 16.43
C GLU A 252 1.40 9.33 15.37
N MET A 253 1.37 8.23 14.61
CA MET A 253 0.32 7.95 13.61
C MET A 253 -1.04 7.70 14.27
N SER A 254 -1.05 6.99 15.40
CA SER A 254 -2.27 6.74 16.18
C SER A 254 -2.85 8.03 16.73
N GLU A 255 -1.99 8.92 17.22
CA GLU A 255 -2.40 10.26 17.62
C GLU A 255 -2.96 11.05 16.43
N PHE A 256 -2.23 11.08 15.31
CA PHE A 256 -2.67 11.76 14.08
C PHE A 256 -4.05 11.31 13.63
N ALA A 257 -4.29 10.00 13.58
CA ALA A 257 -5.59 9.43 13.20
C ALA A 257 -6.71 9.90 14.13
N SER A 258 -6.46 9.96 15.44
CA SER A 258 -7.45 10.43 16.43
C SER A 258 -7.77 11.92 16.27
N LEU A 259 -6.76 12.74 15.95
CA LEU A 259 -6.91 14.18 15.69
C LEU A 259 -7.70 14.41 14.39
N MET A 260 -7.37 13.67 13.33
CA MET A 260 -8.05 13.74 12.05
C MET A 260 -9.51 13.32 12.15
N GLN A 261 -9.82 12.21 12.85
CA GLN A 261 -11.20 11.77 13.09
C GLN A 261 -12.03 12.80 13.88
N SER A 262 -11.37 13.58 14.74
CA SER A 262 -12.04 14.63 15.52
C SER A 262 -12.30 15.90 14.68
N LEU A 263 -11.38 16.24 13.78
CA LEU A 263 -11.44 17.43 12.91
C LEU A 263 -12.33 17.22 11.68
N LEU A 264 -12.32 16.02 11.13
CA LEU A 264 -13.08 15.63 9.95
C LEU A 264 -14.17 14.66 10.42
N PRO A 265 -15.46 15.05 10.36
CA PRO A 265 -16.55 14.11 10.59
C PRO A 265 -16.35 12.89 9.68
N PRO A 266 -16.70 11.66 10.10
CA PRO A 266 -16.71 10.52 9.19
C PRO A 266 -17.66 10.86 8.02
N GLY A 267 -17.07 11.26 6.90
CA GLY A 267 -17.76 11.39 5.63
C GLY A 267 -17.84 10.03 4.96
N ASP A 268 -18.72 9.89 3.97
CA ASP A 268 -18.80 8.77 3.01
C ASP A 268 -17.55 8.66 2.11
N LEU A 269 -16.36 8.92 2.66
CA LEU A 269 -15.10 8.97 1.93
C LEU A 269 -14.50 7.58 1.71
N SER A 270 -14.69 6.67 2.67
CA SER A 270 -14.30 5.27 2.52
C SER A 270 -15.35 4.56 1.67
N ARG A 271 -14.91 3.89 0.61
CA ARG A 271 -15.79 3.07 -0.22
C ARG A 271 -15.40 1.63 -0.09
N GLU A 272 -16.38 0.83 0.30
CA GLU A 272 -16.25 -0.62 0.26
C GLU A 272 -16.46 -1.11 -1.17
N TYR A 273 -15.50 -1.88 -1.66
CA TYR A 273 -15.57 -2.53 -2.96
C TYR A 273 -15.68 -4.04 -2.74
N PRO A 274 -16.81 -4.68 -3.11
CA PRO A 274 -16.96 -6.11 -2.93
C PRO A 274 -16.21 -6.83 -4.07
N PHE A 275 -14.95 -7.17 -3.82
CA PHE A 275 -14.17 -8.03 -4.70
C PHE A 275 -14.63 -9.49 -4.48
N LEU A 276 -15.09 -10.13 -5.54
CA LEU A 276 -15.77 -11.43 -5.54
C LEU A 276 -15.10 -12.43 -6.49
N GLY A 277 -13.93 -12.09 -7.03
CA GLY A 277 -13.22 -12.93 -7.97
C GLY A 277 -12.41 -14.03 -7.29
N ASP A 278 -11.69 -14.76 -8.13
CA ASP A 278 -10.81 -15.87 -7.72
C ASP A 278 -9.34 -15.61 -8.09
N ASP A 279 -9.05 -14.60 -8.92
CA ASP A 279 -7.68 -14.31 -9.36
C ASP A 279 -6.88 -13.77 -8.18
N SER A 280 -5.76 -14.45 -7.89
CA SER A 280 -4.84 -14.04 -6.85
C SER A 280 -4.13 -12.74 -7.24
N MET A 281 -3.95 -11.86 -6.27
CA MET A 281 -3.35 -10.56 -6.44
C MET A 281 -2.23 -10.36 -5.43
N THR A 282 -1.14 -9.75 -5.88
CA THR A 282 -0.16 -9.18 -4.96
C THR A 282 -0.72 -7.90 -4.32
N LEU A 283 -0.11 -7.47 -3.21
CA LEU A 283 -0.47 -6.21 -2.56
C LEU A 283 -0.39 -5.01 -3.55
N GLU A 284 0.61 -4.99 -4.43
CA GLU A 284 0.75 -3.97 -5.47
C GLU A 284 -0.43 -3.97 -6.44
N GLN A 285 -0.81 -5.15 -6.95
CA GLN A 285 -1.94 -5.30 -7.87
C GLN A 285 -3.26 -4.91 -7.21
N ALA A 286 -3.45 -5.25 -5.93
CA ALA A 286 -4.62 -4.87 -5.15
C ALA A 286 -4.74 -3.34 -5.04
N MET A 287 -3.63 -2.66 -4.74
CA MET A 287 -3.57 -1.21 -4.65
C MET A 287 -3.81 -0.52 -6.00
N ASP A 288 -3.26 -1.07 -7.09
CA ASP A 288 -3.57 -0.63 -8.45
C ASP A 288 -5.07 -0.77 -8.78
N ALA A 289 -5.67 -1.91 -8.46
CA ALA A 289 -7.09 -2.13 -8.68
C ALA A 289 -7.96 -1.14 -7.88
N MET A 290 -7.57 -0.83 -6.64
CA MET A 290 -8.25 0.16 -5.81
C MET A 290 -8.15 1.58 -6.40
N ARG A 291 -6.96 2.00 -6.85
CA ARG A 291 -6.78 3.27 -7.57
C ARG A 291 -7.68 3.34 -8.80
N GLN A 292 -7.71 2.27 -9.59
CA GLN A 292 -8.57 2.19 -10.76
C GLN A 292 -10.07 2.29 -10.38
N MET A 293 -10.51 1.66 -9.30
CA MET A 293 -11.91 1.77 -8.83
C MET A 293 -12.28 3.21 -8.44
N GLN A 294 -11.36 3.91 -7.78
CA GLN A 294 -11.56 5.32 -7.43
C GLN A 294 -11.62 6.21 -8.67
N SER A 295 -10.73 6.00 -9.65
CA SER A 295 -10.76 6.73 -10.90
C SER A 295 -12.06 6.49 -11.68
N LEU A 296 -12.56 5.24 -11.69
CA LEU A 296 -13.88 4.92 -12.26
C LEU A 296 -15.01 5.66 -11.51
N ASP A 297 -14.94 5.73 -10.18
CA ASP A 297 -15.94 6.44 -9.37
C ASP A 297 -15.94 7.96 -9.61
N GLN A 298 -14.77 8.58 -9.69
CA GLN A 298 -14.61 9.99 -10.01
C GLN A 298 -15.16 10.29 -11.41
N LEU A 299 -14.77 9.49 -12.40
CA LEU A 299 -15.27 9.62 -13.76
C LEU A 299 -16.78 9.43 -13.84
N GLU A 300 -17.35 8.48 -13.10
CA GLU A 300 -18.80 8.28 -13.02
C GLU A 300 -19.50 9.54 -12.48
N GLN A 301 -18.95 10.15 -11.42
CA GLN A 301 -19.50 11.38 -10.86
C GLN A 301 -19.43 12.55 -11.86
N SER A 302 -18.29 12.73 -12.53
CA SER A 302 -18.13 13.78 -13.55
C SER A 302 -19.11 13.59 -14.71
N LEU A 303 -19.27 12.35 -15.21
CA LEU A 303 -20.25 12.03 -16.25
C LEU A 303 -21.71 12.26 -15.78
N GLN A 304 -22.03 11.91 -14.54
CA GLN A 304 -23.35 12.16 -13.95
C GLN A 304 -23.64 13.67 -13.80
N GLN A 305 -22.64 14.45 -13.41
CA GLN A 305 -22.71 15.90 -13.32
C GLN A 305 -22.92 16.50 -14.71
N ALA A 306 -22.13 16.08 -15.69
CA ALA A 306 -22.25 16.49 -17.08
C ALA A 306 -23.64 16.21 -17.67
N MET A 307 -24.20 15.02 -17.41
CA MET A 307 -25.59 14.69 -17.79
C MET A 307 -26.64 15.58 -17.11
N ARG A 308 -26.38 16.06 -15.89
CA ARG A 308 -27.31 16.88 -15.09
C ARG A 308 -27.27 18.35 -15.48
N THR A 309 -26.08 18.91 -15.66
CA THR A 309 -25.83 20.32 -15.92
C THR A 309 -25.81 20.62 -17.42
N GLY A 310 -25.47 19.63 -18.25
CA GLY A 310 -25.14 19.80 -19.67
C GLY A 310 -23.76 20.42 -19.90
N ASN A 311 -22.93 20.53 -18.86
CA ASN A 311 -21.55 21.00 -18.95
C ASN A 311 -20.62 19.80 -19.14
N LEU A 312 -19.89 19.77 -20.25
CA LEU A 312 -18.92 18.70 -20.54
C LEU A 312 -17.52 19.02 -20.03
N ASP A 313 -17.24 20.29 -19.66
CA ASP A 313 -15.89 20.75 -19.31
C ASP A 313 -15.29 20.07 -18.06
N ASP A 314 -16.12 19.44 -17.22
CA ASP A 314 -15.71 18.79 -15.97
C ASP A 314 -15.24 17.33 -16.16
N VAL A 315 -15.28 16.79 -17.39
CA VAL A 315 -14.88 15.41 -17.68
C VAL A 315 -13.54 15.41 -18.41
N ASP A 316 -12.58 14.70 -17.84
CA ASP A 316 -11.23 14.57 -18.40
C ASP A 316 -11.19 13.53 -19.54
N PRO A 317 -10.87 13.93 -20.79
CA PRO A 317 -10.76 13.01 -21.92
C PRO A 317 -9.59 12.05 -21.82
N ASP A 318 -8.51 12.40 -21.11
CA ASP A 318 -7.36 11.51 -20.93
C ASP A 318 -7.71 10.39 -19.94
N GLN A 319 -8.46 10.68 -18.87
CA GLN A 319 -8.99 9.65 -17.95
C GLN A 319 -9.96 8.69 -18.64
N LEU A 320 -10.77 9.18 -19.60
CA LEU A 320 -11.64 8.33 -20.42
C LEU A 320 -10.83 7.35 -21.26
N ALA A 321 -9.73 7.82 -21.86
CA ALA A 321 -8.84 6.99 -22.66
C ALA A 321 -8.16 5.90 -21.83
N GLU A 322 -7.70 6.26 -20.63
CA GLU A 322 -7.01 5.34 -19.71
C GLU A 322 -7.94 4.25 -19.18
N LEU A 323 -9.16 4.62 -18.76
CA LEU A 323 -10.06 3.70 -18.06
C LEU A 323 -10.96 2.89 -19.00
N LEU A 324 -11.39 3.49 -20.12
CA LEU A 324 -12.36 2.91 -21.05
C LEU A 324 -11.77 2.68 -22.45
N GLY A 325 -10.52 3.10 -22.69
CA GLY A 325 -9.82 2.95 -23.96
C GLY A 325 -9.97 4.16 -24.89
N GLU A 326 -9.09 4.24 -25.89
CA GLU A 326 -9.05 5.32 -26.90
C GLU A 326 -10.36 5.50 -27.67
N GLU A 327 -11.17 4.46 -27.78
CA GLU A 327 -12.50 4.54 -28.42
C GLU A 327 -13.45 5.42 -27.60
N ALA A 328 -13.40 5.34 -26.27
CA ALA A 328 -14.21 6.17 -25.37
C ALA A 328 -13.79 7.63 -25.41
N ARG A 329 -12.48 7.91 -25.53
CA ARG A 329 -11.96 9.27 -25.74
C ARG A 329 -12.47 9.88 -27.05
N ARG A 330 -12.33 9.15 -28.17
CA ARG A 330 -12.81 9.64 -29.48
C ARG A 330 -14.32 9.87 -29.48
N ALA A 331 -15.06 8.95 -28.87
CA ALA A 331 -16.50 9.10 -28.66
C ALA A 331 -16.86 10.37 -27.90
N TRP A 332 -16.06 10.73 -26.91
CA TRP A 332 -16.22 11.93 -26.11
C TRP A 332 -15.85 13.22 -26.86
N GLU A 333 -14.74 13.22 -27.62
CA GLU A 333 -14.31 14.37 -28.43
C GLU A 333 -15.28 14.72 -29.58
N GLU A 334 -16.14 13.77 -29.97
CA GLU A 334 -17.17 13.95 -31.00
C GLU A 334 -18.51 14.52 -30.47
N LEU A 335 -18.69 14.62 -29.14
CA LEU A 335 -19.88 15.19 -28.48
C LEU A 335 -19.86 16.72 -28.43
#